data_AF-A0A358KHM9-F1
#
_entry.id   AF-A0A358KHM9-F1
#
_cell.length_a   1.000
_cell.length_b   1.000
_cell.length_c   1.000
_cell.angle_alpha   90.00
_cell.angle_beta   90.00
_cell.angle_gamma   90.00
#
_symmetry.space_group_name_H-M   'P 1'
#
loop_
_entity.id
_entity.type
_entity.pdbx_description
1 polymer ?
#
loop_
_entity_poly.entity_id
_entity_poly.type
_entity_poly.pdbx_seq_one_letter_code
_entity_poly.pdbx_strand_id
1 'polypeptide(L)'
;MSEYCFVRNLELLGQAEKDYTFSSMDPGAAAIAMQQGKAEQQAIVVWNPFVISTLAKRDDVRVLFDSTKIPNEIIDSVVVSKESLEKEGGEAFACAVIDAFYQVNAAIADPAKRNDTLIAIGEKFANVTLEDMEKVVQQTKFYSTPDEGIALLTGSELPDIMGRVVDFCASHGIVESKPTLGYGDAAESPDAAVRFDPSFIQKVKAGPAK
;
A
#
# COMPACT_ATOMS: atom_id res chain seq x y z
N MET A 1 -1.37 8.72 4.13
CA MET A 1 -0.25 7.90 3.62
C MET A 1 0.97 8.75 3.29
N SER A 2 0.91 9.72 2.36
CA SER A 2 2.05 10.60 2.05
C SER A 2 2.62 11.33 3.27
N GLU A 3 1.76 11.90 4.11
CA GLU A 3 2.16 12.57 5.35
C GLU A 3 2.85 11.60 6.33
N TYR A 4 2.28 10.41 6.53
CA TYR A 4 2.90 9.36 7.34
C TYR A 4 4.31 9.01 6.83
N CYS A 5 4.47 8.80 5.52
CA CYS A 5 5.77 8.52 4.91
C CYS A 5 6.77 9.65 5.15
N PHE A 6 6.32 10.90 5.02
CA PHE A 6 7.12 12.09 5.30
C PHE A 6 7.61 12.12 6.76
N VAL A 7 6.68 12.09 7.71
CA VAL A 7 6.97 12.20 9.15
C VAL A 7 7.87 11.06 9.62
N ARG A 8 7.59 9.82 9.20
CA ARG A 8 8.43 8.68 9.57
C ARG A 8 9.86 8.79 9.05
N ASN A 9 10.05 9.30 7.84
CA ASN A 9 11.40 9.52 7.32
C ASN A 9 12.11 10.67 8.05
N LEU A 10 11.40 11.72 8.49
CA LEU A 10 11.97 12.74 9.36
C LEU A 10 12.45 12.15 10.70
N GLU A 11 11.62 11.33 11.34
CA GLU A 11 11.98 10.66 12.60
C GLU A 11 13.22 9.78 12.46
N LEU A 12 13.32 9.00 11.37
CA LEU A 12 14.50 8.18 11.06
C LEU A 12 15.77 9.02 10.83
N LEU A 13 15.61 10.26 10.38
CA LEU A 13 16.68 11.24 10.20
C LEU A 13 16.95 12.09 11.46
N GLY A 14 16.24 11.82 12.57
CA GLY A 14 16.34 12.58 13.81
C GLY A 14 15.84 14.03 13.70
N GLN A 15 14.99 14.32 12.72
CA GLN A 15 14.38 15.64 12.50
C GLN A 15 13.03 15.73 13.21
N ALA A 16 12.61 16.94 13.57
CA ALA A 16 11.30 17.18 14.16
C ALA A 16 10.29 17.62 13.09
N GLU A 17 9.14 16.96 13.04
CA GLU A 17 8.06 17.28 12.09
C GLU A 17 7.67 18.77 12.09
N LYS A 18 7.54 19.36 13.28
CA LYS A 18 7.15 20.76 13.48
C LYS A 18 8.08 21.79 12.81
N ASP A 19 9.28 21.38 12.39
CA ASP A 19 10.25 22.23 11.70
C ASP A 19 9.94 22.35 10.19
N TYR A 20 8.92 21.62 9.72
CA TYR A 20 8.48 21.57 8.33
C TYR A 20 7.00 21.91 8.20
N THR A 21 6.62 22.48 7.07
CA THR A 21 5.22 22.70 6.71
C THR A 21 4.75 21.58 5.79
N PHE A 22 3.70 20.87 6.19
CA PHE A 22 3.03 19.88 5.36
C PHE A 22 1.65 20.41 4.93
N SER A 23 1.27 20.16 3.67
CA SER A 23 -0.04 20.48 3.14
C SER A 23 -0.54 19.31 2.32
N SER A 24 -1.73 18.81 2.67
CA SER A 24 -2.40 17.79 1.88
C SER A 24 -2.92 18.37 0.56
N MET A 25 -2.66 17.69 -0.54
CA MET A 25 -3.14 18.07 -1.87
C MET A 25 -3.29 16.83 -2.75
N ASP A 26 -4.04 16.96 -3.84
CA ASP A 26 -4.12 15.92 -4.87
C ASP A 26 -2.69 15.58 -5.40
N PRO A 27 -2.30 14.30 -5.49
CA PRO A 27 -0.97 13.89 -5.90
C PRO A 27 -0.61 14.33 -7.33
N GLY A 28 -1.60 14.40 -8.23
CA GLY A 28 -1.42 14.89 -9.59
C GLY A 28 -1.15 16.39 -9.61
N ALA A 29 -1.91 17.16 -8.82
CA ALA A 29 -1.66 18.58 -8.64
C ALA A 29 -0.27 18.85 -8.01
N ALA A 30 0.17 18.03 -7.04
CA ALA A 30 1.49 18.12 -6.43
C ALA A 30 2.60 17.90 -7.47
N ALA A 31 2.45 16.84 -8.27
CA ALA A 31 3.37 16.52 -9.35
C ALA A 31 3.45 17.65 -10.38
N ILE A 32 2.31 18.20 -10.82
CA ILE A 32 2.26 19.32 -11.76
C ILE A 32 2.95 20.56 -11.16
N ALA A 33 2.69 20.90 -9.90
CA ALA A 33 3.32 22.03 -9.24
C ALA A 33 4.85 21.89 -9.18
N MET A 34 5.34 20.70 -8.82
CA MET A 34 6.78 20.38 -8.81
C MET A 34 7.39 20.43 -10.22
N GLN A 35 6.69 19.88 -11.22
CA GLN A 35 7.10 19.90 -12.63
C GLN A 35 7.16 21.32 -13.20
N GLN A 36 6.29 22.22 -12.74
CA GLN A 36 6.28 23.63 -13.12
C GLN A 36 7.29 24.49 -12.34
N GLY A 37 7.99 23.92 -11.36
CA GLY A 37 8.96 24.65 -10.55
C GLY A 37 8.33 25.73 -9.68
N LYS A 38 7.10 25.53 -9.18
CA LYS A 38 6.45 26.49 -8.29
C LYS A 38 7.25 26.66 -7.00
N ALA A 39 7.66 27.89 -6.69
CA ALA A 39 8.50 28.19 -5.53
C ALA A 39 7.88 27.78 -4.18
N GLU A 40 6.55 27.73 -4.11
CA GLU A 40 5.78 27.36 -2.92
C GLU A 40 5.82 25.84 -2.62
N GLN A 41 6.15 24.99 -3.61
CA GLN A 41 6.22 23.54 -3.46
C GLN A 41 7.64 23.06 -3.76
N GLN A 42 8.49 23.08 -2.71
CA GLN A 42 9.91 22.71 -2.82
C GLN A 42 10.14 21.19 -2.83
N ALA A 43 9.19 20.42 -2.27
CA ALA A 43 9.23 18.97 -2.21
C ALA A 43 7.81 18.41 -2.24
N ILE A 44 7.67 17.17 -2.72
CA ILE A 44 6.41 16.43 -2.76
C ILE A 44 6.64 14.99 -2.30
N VAL A 45 5.64 14.39 -1.65
CA VAL A 45 5.62 12.97 -1.31
C VAL A 45 4.45 12.31 -2.03
N VAL A 46 4.75 11.65 -3.13
CA VAL A 46 3.78 11.04 -4.05
C VAL A 46 4.22 9.63 -4.44
N TRP A 47 3.32 8.86 -5.04
CA TRP A 47 3.56 7.50 -5.52
C TRP A 47 3.64 7.46 -7.05
N ASN A 48 3.99 6.29 -7.60
CA ASN A 48 3.95 6.08 -9.05
C ASN A 48 2.51 6.19 -9.59
N PRO A 49 2.30 6.83 -10.76
CA PRO A 49 3.31 7.25 -11.75
C PRO A 49 3.85 8.68 -11.57
N PHE A 50 3.39 9.41 -10.55
CA PHE A 50 3.74 10.82 -10.35
C PHE A 50 5.22 11.05 -10.10
N VAL A 51 5.89 10.10 -9.42
CA VAL A 51 7.35 10.14 -9.21
C VAL A 51 8.08 10.06 -10.55
N ILE A 52 7.84 9.00 -11.34
CA ILE A 52 8.53 8.77 -12.62
C ILE A 52 8.28 9.93 -13.59
N SER A 53 7.03 10.37 -13.72
CA SER A 53 6.69 11.49 -14.62
C SER A 53 7.35 12.82 -14.22
N THR A 54 7.56 13.04 -12.92
CA THR A 54 8.24 14.26 -12.42
C THR A 54 9.74 14.20 -12.69
N LEU A 55 10.38 13.07 -12.39
CA LEU A 55 11.81 12.86 -12.66
C LEU A 55 12.13 12.90 -14.17
N ALA A 56 11.19 12.48 -15.03
CA ALA A 56 11.36 12.55 -16.48
C ALA A 56 11.28 13.98 -17.04
N LYS A 57 10.59 14.89 -16.35
CA LYS A 57 10.39 16.29 -16.81
C LYS A 57 11.37 17.28 -16.20
N ARG A 58 11.99 16.95 -15.08
CA ARG A 58 12.87 17.83 -14.30
C ARG A 58 14.15 17.05 -13.96
N ASP A 59 15.28 17.51 -14.47
CA ASP A 59 16.60 16.89 -14.27
C ASP A 59 17.32 17.38 -13.00
N ASP A 60 16.86 18.51 -12.46
CA ASP A 60 17.37 19.15 -11.24
C ASP A 60 16.66 18.70 -9.95
N VAL A 61 15.73 17.75 -10.05
CA VAL A 61 15.05 17.15 -8.88
C VAL A 61 15.55 15.73 -8.63
N ARG A 62 15.42 15.26 -7.38
CA ARG A 62 15.84 13.93 -6.98
C ARG A 62 14.95 13.37 -5.87
N VAL A 63 14.94 12.05 -5.73
CA VAL A 63 14.31 11.39 -4.58
C VAL A 63 15.14 11.65 -3.32
N LEU A 64 14.50 12.12 -2.25
CA LEU A 64 15.16 12.37 -0.96
C LEU A 64 15.10 11.13 -0.06
N PHE A 65 13.96 10.46 -0.03
CA PHE A 65 13.68 9.20 0.67
C PHE A 65 12.45 8.53 0.05
N ASP A 66 12.19 7.28 0.42
CA ASP A 66 11.05 6.49 -0.02
C ASP A 66 10.55 5.54 1.09
N SER A 67 9.50 4.78 0.82
CA SER A 67 8.91 3.85 1.79
C SER A 67 9.76 2.60 2.06
N THR A 68 10.86 2.36 1.34
CA THR A 68 11.74 1.22 1.63
C THR A 68 12.43 1.34 2.98
N LYS A 69 12.46 2.55 3.55
CA LYS A 69 12.99 2.84 4.90
C LYS A 69 12.02 2.47 6.03
N ILE A 70 10.75 2.24 5.69
CA ILE A 70 9.67 1.92 6.63
C ILE A 70 8.91 0.68 6.13
N PRO A 71 9.58 -0.48 6.03
CA PRO A 71 8.96 -1.69 5.51
C PRO A 71 7.70 -2.03 6.28
N ASN A 72 6.65 -2.41 5.55
CA ASN A 72 5.35 -2.84 6.07
C ASN A 72 4.57 -1.78 6.87
N GLU A 73 5.06 -0.54 7.00
CA GLU A 73 4.30 0.52 7.71
C GLU A 73 3.21 1.15 6.82
N ILE A 74 3.31 1.00 5.50
CA ILE A 74 2.30 1.42 4.53
C ILE A 74 1.87 0.17 3.75
N ILE A 75 0.68 -0.33 4.05
CA ILE A 75 0.13 -1.55 3.44
C ILE A 75 -1.13 -1.20 2.65
N ASP A 76 -1.02 -1.25 1.32
CA ASP A 76 -2.20 -1.17 0.46
C ASP A 76 -3.02 -2.47 0.61
N SER A 77 -4.29 -2.32 0.96
CA SER A 77 -5.15 -3.44 1.35
C SER A 77 -6.50 -3.38 0.65
N VAL A 78 -7.04 -4.55 0.29
CA VAL A 78 -8.47 -4.70 0.01
C VAL A 78 -9.17 -5.00 1.32
N VAL A 79 -10.04 -4.08 1.77
CA VAL A 79 -10.76 -4.22 3.03
C VAL A 79 -12.22 -4.56 2.74
N VAL A 80 -12.71 -5.61 3.37
CA VAL A 80 -14.11 -6.06 3.24
C VAL A 80 -14.82 -5.86 4.58
N SER A 81 -16.03 -5.32 4.56
CA SER A 81 -16.82 -5.13 5.78
C SER A 81 -17.24 -6.48 6.39
N LYS A 82 -17.35 -6.54 7.72
CA LYS A 82 -17.87 -7.71 8.44
C LYS A 82 -19.25 -8.12 7.92
N GLU A 83 -20.14 -7.15 7.73
CA GLU A 83 -21.49 -7.40 7.20
C GLU A 83 -21.45 -8.04 5.80
N SER A 84 -20.53 -7.62 4.93
CA SER A 84 -20.37 -8.24 3.61
C SER A 84 -19.84 -9.67 3.68
N LEU A 85 -18.93 -9.97 4.63
CA LEU A 85 -18.38 -11.32 4.82
C LEU A 85 -19.41 -12.29 5.40
N GLU A 86 -20.32 -11.81 6.25
CA GLU A 86 -21.37 -12.62 6.89
C GLU A 86 -22.55 -12.97 5.95
N LYS A 87 -22.65 -12.32 4.79
CA LYS A 87 -23.67 -12.65 3.78
C LYS A 87 -23.37 -14.02 3.15
N GLU A 88 -24.43 -14.66 2.66
CA GLU A 88 -24.29 -15.88 1.85
C GLU A 88 -23.32 -15.63 0.69
N GLY A 89 -22.27 -16.46 0.59
CA GLY A 89 -21.22 -16.32 -0.41
C GLY A 89 -20.15 -15.26 -0.11
N GLY A 90 -20.21 -14.54 1.02
CA GLY A 90 -19.24 -13.51 1.39
C GLY A 90 -17.80 -14.05 1.51
N GLU A 91 -17.65 -15.22 2.13
CA GLU A 91 -16.35 -15.92 2.18
C GLU A 91 -15.85 -16.29 0.77
N ALA A 92 -16.72 -16.85 -0.08
CA ALA A 92 -16.36 -17.23 -1.44
C ALA A 92 -15.93 -16.00 -2.27
N PHE A 93 -16.60 -14.87 -2.07
CA PHE A 93 -16.22 -13.60 -2.67
C PHE A 93 -14.82 -13.15 -2.21
N ALA A 94 -14.54 -13.15 -0.90
CA ALA A 94 -13.23 -12.77 -0.37
C ALA A 94 -12.12 -13.67 -0.92
N CYS A 95 -12.33 -14.99 -0.90
CA CYS A 95 -11.40 -15.96 -1.48
C CYS A 95 -11.19 -15.75 -2.98
N ALA A 96 -12.23 -15.41 -3.75
CA ALA A 96 -12.12 -15.14 -5.19
C ALA A 96 -11.29 -13.87 -5.48
N VAL A 97 -11.45 -12.82 -4.67
CA VAL A 97 -10.64 -11.60 -4.80
C VAL A 97 -9.16 -11.87 -4.49
N ILE A 98 -8.90 -12.62 -3.42
CA ILE A 98 -7.54 -13.02 -3.02
C ILE A 98 -6.90 -13.90 -4.10
N ASP A 99 -7.62 -14.89 -4.62
CA ASP A 99 -7.15 -15.77 -5.68
C ASP A 99 -6.85 -14.99 -6.96
N ALA A 100 -7.72 -14.07 -7.38
CA ALA A 100 -7.49 -13.20 -8.51
C ALA A 100 -6.21 -12.36 -8.35
N PHE A 101 -5.96 -11.81 -7.15
CA PHE A 101 -4.72 -11.10 -6.86
C PHE A 101 -3.47 -11.97 -7.07
N TYR A 102 -3.47 -13.21 -6.57
CA TYR A 102 -2.33 -14.10 -6.74
C TYR A 102 -2.17 -14.63 -8.16
N GLN A 103 -3.26 -14.82 -8.90
CA GLN A 103 -3.20 -15.15 -10.32
C GLN A 103 -2.56 -14.04 -11.15
N VAL A 104 -2.88 -12.77 -10.87
CA VAL A 104 -2.23 -11.62 -11.51
C VAL A 104 -0.74 -11.58 -11.17
N ASN A 105 -0.37 -11.79 -9.91
CA ASN A 105 1.03 -11.86 -9.52
C ASN A 105 1.78 -13.01 -10.22
N ALA A 106 1.16 -14.19 -10.34
CA ALA A 106 1.71 -15.31 -11.10
C ALA A 106 1.90 -14.97 -12.59
N ALA A 107 0.97 -14.23 -13.19
CA ALA A 107 1.09 -13.77 -14.58
C ALA A 107 2.20 -12.72 -14.77
N ILE A 108 2.43 -11.85 -13.77
CA ILE A 108 3.58 -10.92 -13.75
C ILE A 108 4.90 -11.69 -13.64
N ALA A 109 4.94 -12.77 -12.87
CA ALA A 109 6.13 -13.59 -12.66
C ALA A 109 6.45 -14.54 -13.83
N ASP A 110 5.45 -14.91 -14.64
CA ASP A 110 5.60 -15.77 -15.83
C ASP A 110 6.21 -14.98 -17.00
N PRO A 111 7.44 -15.29 -17.46
CA PRO A 111 8.08 -14.57 -18.57
C PRO A 111 7.26 -14.58 -19.86
N ALA A 112 6.44 -15.60 -20.10
CA ALA A 112 5.60 -15.69 -21.30
C ALA A 112 4.38 -14.76 -21.26
N LYS A 113 3.95 -14.34 -20.06
CA LYS A 113 2.75 -13.48 -19.86
C LYS A 113 3.08 -12.11 -19.33
N ARG A 114 4.30 -11.91 -18.83
CA ARG A 114 4.72 -10.72 -18.10
C ARG A 114 4.42 -9.43 -18.85
N ASN A 115 4.91 -9.29 -20.08
CA ASN A 115 4.77 -8.04 -20.84
C ASN A 115 3.30 -7.71 -21.11
N ASP A 116 2.51 -8.68 -21.56
CA ASP A 116 1.09 -8.48 -21.83
C ASP A 116 0.32 -8.11 -20.55
N THR A 117 0.68 -8.74 -19.44
CA THR A 117 0.11 -8.43 -18.12
C THR A 117 0.47 -7.02 -17.68
N LEU A 118 1.73 -6.61 -17.80
CA LEU A 118 2.18 -5.27 -17.44
C LEU A 118 1.59 -4.18 -18.35
N ILE A 119 1.45 -4.46 -19.65
CA ILE A 119 0.77 -3.56 -20.60
C ILE A 119 -0.70 -3.38 -20.17
N ALA A 120 -1.42 -4.48 -19.94
CA ALA A 120 -2.82 -4.43 -19.54
C ALA A 120 -3.03 -3.68 -18.20
N ILE A 121 -2.12 -3.88 -17.23
CA ILE A 121 -2.15 -3.12 -15.97
C ILE A 121 -1.82 -1.64 -16.24
N GLY A 122 -0.80 -1.35 -17.03
CA GLY A 122 -0.35 0.02 -17.34
C GLY A 122 -1.42 0.88 -18.03
N GLU A 123 -2.16 0.29 -18.97
CA GLU A 123 -3.32 0.90 -19.62
C GLU A 123 -4.37 1.34 -18.59
N LYS A 124 -4.62 0.52 -17.56
CA LYS A 124 -5.58 0.83 -16.50
C LYS A 124 -5.02 1.73 -15.39
N PHE A 125 -3.71 1.67 -15.14
CA PHE A 125 -3.07 2.32 -13.99
C PHE A 125 -2.77 3.80 -14.20
N ALA A 126 -2.56 4.26 -15.45
CA ALA A 126 -2.57 5.67 -15.88
C ALA A 126 -2.17 5.84 -17.37
N ASN A 127 -2.43 4.85 -18.24
CA ASN A 127 -1.86 4.79 -19.59
C ASN A 127 -0.31 4.89 -19.61
N VAL A 128 0.35 4.26 -18.65
CA VAL A 128 1.82 4.24 -18.56
C VAL A 128 2.42 3.18 -19.48
N THR A 129 3.67 3.38 -19.90
CA THR A 129 4.34 2.47 -20.83
C THR A 129 4.75 1.15 -20.14
N LEU A 130 5.09 0.13 -20.94
CA LEU A 130 5.68 -1.11 -20.42
C LEU A 130 6.98 -0.83 -19.64
N GLU A 131 7.82 0.08 -20.12
CA GLU A 131 9.08 0.45 -19.45
C GLU A 131 8.81 1.07 -18.07
N ASP A 132 7.79 1.92 -17.97
CA ASP A 132 7.36 2.50 -16.70
C ASP A 132 6.81 1.42 -15.78
N MET A 133 5.97 0.52 -16.29
CA MET A 133 5.41 -0.57 -15.49
C MET A 133 6.46 -1.54 -14.96
N GLU A 134 7.51 -1.84 -15.74
CA GLU A 134 8.66 -2.63 -15.26
C GLU A 134 9.33 -1.97 -14.05
N LYS A 135 9.46 -0.63 -14.05
CA LYS A 135 9.98 0.11 -12.89
C LYS A 135 9.01 0.07 -11.72
N VAL A 136 7.71 0.29 -11.98
CA VAL A 136 6.67 0.28 -10.94
C VAL A 136 6.64 -1.05 -10.20
N VAL A 137 6.62 -2.17 -10.92
CA VAL A 137 6.50 -3.48 -10.27
C VAL A 137 7.74 -3.92 -9.51
N GLN A 138 8.91 -3.34 -9.81
CA GLN A 138 10.14 -3.55 -9.04
C GLN A 138 10.16 -2.71 -7.75
N GLN A 139 9.54 -1.54 -7.77
CA GLN A 139 9.49 -0.62 -6.63
C GLN A 139 8.36 -0.97 -5.63
N THR A 140 7.39 -1.79 -6.04
CA THR A 140 6.27 -2.22 -5.20
C THR A 140 6.52 -3.62 -4.63
N LYS A 141 6.43 -3.77 -3.29
CA LYS A 141 6.38 -5.09 -2.65
C LYS A 141 4.93 -5.59 -2.64
N PHE A 142 4.62 -6.53 -3.54
CA PHE A 142 3.26 -7.05 -3.71
C PHE A 142 2.88 -8.16 -2.72
N TYR A 143 3.82 -8.76 -2.00
CA TYR A 143 3.58 -10.03 -1.27
C TYR A 143 2.92 -11.05 -2.21
N SER A 144 3.62 -11.31 -3.33
CA SER A 144 3.11 -11.92 -4.56
C SER A 144 2.66 -13.38 -4.42
N THR A 145 2.81 -13.99 -3.26
CA THR A 145 2.39 -15.36 -2.98
C THR A 145 1.54 -15.44 -1.71
N PRO A 146 0.68 -16.46 -1.57
CA PRO A 146 -0.07 -16.69 -0.34
C PRO A 146 0.82 -16.76 0.90
N ASP A 147 2.01 -17.35 0.78
CA ASP A 147 2.95 -17.46 1.90
C ASP A 147 3.48 -16.10 2.35
N GLU A 148 3.83 -15.22 1.42
CA GLU A 148 4.27 -13.86 1.76
C GLU A 148 3.13 -13.04 2.37
N GLY A 149 1.89 -13.18 1.87
CA GLY A 149 0.72 -12.50 2.43
C GLY A 149 0.38 -12.99 3.84
N ILE A 150 0.41 -14.31 4.08
CA ILE A 150 0.22 -14.88 5.41
C ILE A 150 1.32 -14.39 6.36
N ALA A 151 2.59 -14.43 5.93
CA ALA A 151 3.72 -14.00 6.75
C ALA A 151 3.65 -12.51 7.13
N LEU A 152 3.12 -11.66 6.24
CA LEU A 152 2.84 -10.26 6.56
C LEU A 152 1.80 -10.15 7.68
N LEU A 153 0.65 -10.83 7.54
CA LEU A 153 -0.48 -10.72 8.46
C LEU A 153 -0.25 -11.41 9.82
N THR A 154 0.64 -12.41 9.87
CA THR A 154 1.02 -13.11 11.11
C THR A 154 2.37 -12.67 11.66
N GLY A 155 3.02 -11.69 11.03
CA GLY A 155 4.32 -11.20 11.44
C GLY A 155 4.28 -10.59 12.84
N SER A 156 5.24 -10.96 13.68
CA SER A 156 5.31 -10.47 15.07
C SER A 156 5.50 -8.96 15.20
N GLU A 157 6.00 -8.31 14.15
CA GLU A 157 6.21 -6.85 14.11
C GLU A 157 4.94 -6.09 13.71
N LEU A 158 3.96 -6.75 13.07
CA LEU A 158 2.77 -6.08 12.55
C LEU A 158 1.95 -5.36 13.65
N PRO A 159 1.75 -5.94 14.85
CA PRO A 159 1.06 -5.24 15.94
C PRO A 159 1.71 -3.92 16.33
N ASP A 160 3.03 -3.90 16.51
CA ASP A 160 3.77 -2.69 16.88
C ASP A 160 3.73 -1.64 15.76
N ILE A 161 3.87 -2.08 14.51
CA ILE A 161 3.80 -1.22 13.34
C ILE A 161 2.41 -0.58 13.21
N MET A 162 1.33 -1.37 13.28
CA MET A 162 -0.02 -0.83 13.19
C MET A 162 -0.40 0.03 14.40
N GLY A 163 0.15 -0.27 15.58
CA GLY A 163 0.06 0.61 16.74
C GLY A 163 0.63 2.00 16.43
N ARG A 164 1.82 2.07 15.81
CA ARG A 164 2.41 3.34 15.36
C ARG A 164 1.55 4.07 14.34
N VAL A 165 0.99 3.36 13.36
CA VAL A 165 0.10 3.94 12.34
C VAL A 165 -1.16 4.52 12.99
N VAL A 166 -1.78 3.78 13.90
CA VAL A 166 -2.97 4.25 14.65
C VAL A 166 -2.63 5.46 15.52
N ASP A 167 -1.49 5.44 16.20
CA ASP A 167 -1.03 6.55 17.03
C ASP A 167 -0.82 7.82 16.20
N PHE A 168 -0.17 7.69 15.05
CA PHE A 168 -0.02 8.78 14.09
C PHE A 168 -1.38 9.31 13.63
N CYS A 169 -2.29 8.43 13.19
CA CYS A 169 -3.61 8.84 12.73
C CYS A 169 -4.38 9.61 13.81
N ALA A 170 -4.29 9.18 15.07
CA ALA A 170 -4.94 9.85 16.19
C ALA A 170 -4.28 11.20 16.51
N SER A 171 -2.94 11.29 16.53
CA SER A 171 -2.24 12.54 16.84
C SER A 171 -2.42 13.62 15.77
N HIS A 172 -2.69 13.22 14.53
CA HIS A 172 -2.93 14.12 13.40
C HIS A 172 -4.42 14.38 13.14
N GLY A 173 -5.32 13.89 14.00
CA GLY A 173 -6.76 14.10 13.87
C GLY A 173 -7.39 13.43 12.64
N ILE A 174 -6.72 12.42 12.06
CA ILE A 174 -7.24 11.62 10.93
C ILE A 174 -8.39 10.73 11.39
N VAL A 175 -8.32 10.26 12.64
CA VAL A 175 -9.38 9.48 13.29
C VAL A 175 -9.80 10.16 14.59
N GLU A 176 -11.09 10.10 14.90
CA GLU A 176 -11.63 10.67 16.16
C GLU A 176 -11.18 9.89 17.40
N SER A 177 -10.97 8.59 17.26
CA SER A 177 -10.46 7.71 18.30
C SER A 177 -9.65 6.56 17.71
N LYS A 178 -8.75 5.98 18.50
CA LYS A 178 -7.91 4.85 18.07
C LYS A 178 -8.80 3.61 17.85
N PRO A 179 -8.88 3.04 16.63
CA PRO A 179 -9.65 1.83 16.40
C PRO A 179 -9.02 0.65 17.15
N THR A 180 -9.87 -0.28 17.58
CA THR A 180 -9.40 -1.59 18.06
C THR A 180 -8.88 -2.40 16.89
N LEU A 181 -7.67 -2.94 17.04
CA LEU A 181 -7.04 -3.81 16.05
C LEU A 181 -7.18 -5.26 16.48
N GLY A 182 -7.53 -6.14 15.54
CA GLY A 182 -7.56 -7.58 15.72
C GLY A 182 -6.55 -8.26 14.79
N TYR A 183 -5.92 -9.31 15.28
CA TYR A 183 -4.98 -10.14 14.52
C TYR A 183 -5.47 -11.58 14.60
N GLY A 184 -5.46 -12.29 13.47
CA GLY A 184 -6.06 -13.63 13.40
C GLY A 184 -7.53 -13.58 12.99
N ASP A 185 -8.22 -14.69 13.19
CA ASP A 185 -9.59 -14.86 12.71
C ASP A 185 -10.63 -14.11 13.57
N ALA A 186 -11.91 -14.23 13.18
CA ALA A 186 -13.00 -13.57 13.88
C ALA A 186 -13.20 -14.03 15.34
N ALA A 187 -12.77 -15.23 15.70
CA ALA A 187 -12.89 -15.76 17.05
C ALA A 187 -11.85 -15.16 18.00
N GLU A 188 -10.66 -14.80 17.49
CA GLU A 188 -9.58 -14.20 18.31
C GLU A 188 -9.88 -12.76 18.74
N SER A 189 -10.62 -12.00 17.93
CA SER A 189 -10.96 -10.60 18.20
C SER A 189 -12.31 -10.22 17.58
N PRO A 190 -13.44 -10.66 18.17
CA PRO A 190 -14.77 -10.56 17.55
C PRO A 190 -15.25 -9.11 17.33
N ASP A 191 -14.78 -8.19 18.18
CA ASP A 191 -15.18 -6.79 18.24
C ASP A 191 -14.10 -5.81 17.73
N ALA A 192 -13.06 -6.33 17.06
CA ALA A 192 -12.06 -5.48 16.43
C ALA A 192 -12.68 -4.63 15.32
N ALA A 193 -12.42 -3.32 15.34
CA ALA A 193 -12.88 -2.39 14.31
C ALA A 193 -12.13 -2.62 12.98
N VAL A 194 -10.86 -2.98 13.05
CA VAL A 194 -10.03 -3.37 11.91
C VAL A 194 -9.35 -4.70 12.24
N ARG A 195 -9.44 -5.68 11.33
CA ARG A 195 -8.87 -7.02 11.52
C ARG A 195 -7.90 -7.39 10.41
N PHE A 196 -6.75 -7.90 10.81
CA PHE A 196 -5.75 -8.53 9.93
C PHE A 196 -5.92 -10.05 10.00
N ASP A 197 -6.75 -10.59 9.11
CA ASP A 197 -7.18 -11.99 9.13
C ASP A 197 -6.48 -12.81 8.02
N PRO A 198 -5.51 -13.68 8.35
CA PRO A 198 -4.83 -14.51 7.36
C PRO A 198 -5.66 -15.71 6.91
N SER A 199 -6.77 -16.04 7.57
CA SER A 199 -7.50 -17.30 7.35
C SER A 199 -8.05 -17.42 5.93
N PHE A 200 -8.48 -16.31 5.31
CA PHE A 200 -8.95 -16.31 3.93
C PHE A 200 -7.82 -16.61 2.93
N ILE A 201 -6.61 -16.08 3.16
CA ILE A 201 -5.43 -16.40 2.35
C ILE A 201 -5.03 -17.87 2.54
N GLN A 202 -5.10 -18.38 3.78
CA GLN A 202 -4.83 -19.79 4.09
C GLN A 202 -5.82 -20.72 3.38
N LYS A 203 -7.11 -20.35 3.32
CA LYS A 203 -8.13 -21.09 2.57
C LYS A 203 -7.82 -21.12 1.07
N VAL A 204 -7.47 -19.98 0.47
CA VAL A 204 -7.06 -19.92 -0.94
C VAL A 204 -5.82 -20.79 -1.20
N LYS A 205 -4.81 -20.72 -0.32
CA LYS A 205 -3.60 -21.56 -0.42
C LYS A 205 -3.91 -23.06 -0.36
N ALA A 206 -4.84 -23.48 0.50
CA ALA A 206 -5.23 -24.88 0.64
C ALA A 206 -5.97 -25.42 -0.60
N GLY A 207 -6.58 -24.54 -1.39
CA GLY A 207 -7.43 -24.89 -2.52
C GLY A 207 -8.79 -25.43 -2.07
N PRO A 208 -9.70 -25.75 -3.03
CA PRO A 208 -10.98 -26.36 -2.69
C PRO A 208 -10.76 -27.68 -1.94
N ALA A 209 -11.51 -27.88 -0.86
CA ALA A 209 -11.52 -29.16 -0.15
C ALA A 209 -11.82 -30.30 -1.14
N LYS A 210 -10.87 -31.24 -1.28
CA LYS A 210 -11.04 -32.43 -2.11
C LYS A 210 -12.09 -33.37 -1.55
#